data_AF-A0A538CNU6-F1
#
_entry.id   AF-A0A538CNU6-F1
#
_cell.length_a   1.000
_cell.length_b   1.000
_cell.length_c   1.000
_cell.angle_alpha   90.00
_cell.angle_beta   90.00
_cell.angle_gamma   90.00
#
_symmetry.space_group_name_H-M   'P 1'
#
loop_
_entity.id
_entity.type
_entity.pdbx_description
1 polymer ?
#
loop_
_entity_poly.entity_id
_entity_poly.type
_entity_poly.pdbx_seq_one_letter_code
_entity_poly.pdbx_strand_id
1 'polypeptide(L)'
;MRRLERRAVHERQPRSRLDLRLRPDAPVESARVGFSDWLLALHLLAAFALMAALVLFTAVMIANWGDGRPQRASAYFRVAAVGGPLIGAGAGLALLLGIWLAIDLDAYHPWDGWIIASIVLWAIGGATGSRVGAHYSALQELVDRLSAGGDESNAELAEKLSDRRIRTLHAITVIAFTAVLVLMIFKPGA
;
A
#
# COMPACT_ATOMS: atom_id res chain seq x y z
N MET A 1 59.64 -34.52 -38.52
CA MET A 1 60.10 -33.28 -39.18
C MET A 1 58.95 -32.28 -39.23
N ARG A 2 59.21 -31.01 -38.84
CA ARG A 2 58.36 -29.79 -38.99
C ARG A 2 57.10 -29.74 -38.08
N ARG A 3 57.07 -29.05 -36.93
CA ARG A 3 57.16 -27.58 -36.68
C ARG A 3 56.43 -26.78 -37.74
N LEU A 4 55.44 -25.96 -37.32
CA LEU A 4 55.13 -24.56 -37.70
C LEU A 4 53.73 -24.25 -37.11
N GLU A 5 53.64 -23.48 -36.01
CA GLU A 5 53.28 -22.03 -35.97
C GLU A 5 51.79 -21.79 -35.69
N ARG A 6 51.44 -21.38 -34.46
CA ARG A 6 51.22 -19.97 -34.08
C ARG A 6 50.26 -19.23 -35.01
N ARG A 7 49.03 -18.97 -34.53
CA ARG A 7 48.39 -17.65 -34.56
C ARG A 7 47.14 -17.65 -33.67
N ALA A 8 47.33 -17.17 -32.45
CA ALA A 8 46.24 -16.61 -31.66
C ALA A 8 45.78 -15.34 -32.37
N VAL A 9 44.63 -15.40 -33.05
CA VAL A 9 43.96 -14.22 -33.58
C VAL A 9 43.18 -13.61 -32.43
N HIS A 10 43.83 -12.66 -31.76
CA HIS A 10 43.21 -11.77 -30.80
C HIS A 10 42.40 -10.76 -31.63
N GLU A 11 41.18 -11.13 -32.00
CA GLU A 11 40.21 -10.23 -32.60
C GLU A 11 39.85 -9.15 -31.57
N ARG A 12 40.55 -8.01 -31.68
CA ARG A 12 40.18 -6.79 -30.98
C ARG A 12 38.83 -6.35 -31.52
N GLN A 13 37.78 -6.58 -30.74
CA GLN A 13 36.46 -6.01 -30.93
C GLN A 13 36.62 -4.50 -31.21
N PRO A 14 36.13 -3.99 -32.38
CA PRO A 14 36.15 -2.57 -32.64
C PRO A 14 35.22 -1.89 -31.65
N ARG A 15 35.79 -1.03 -30.80
CA ARG A 15 35.05 -0.14 -29.90
C ARG A 15 34.05 0.65 -30.74
N SER A 16 32.79 0.24 -30.70
CA SER A 16 31.67 0.99 -31.25
C SER A 16 31.67 2.36 -30.58
N ARG A 17 32.10 3.38 -31.33
CA ARG A 17 31.89 4.78 -30.96
C ARG A 17 30.39 4.95 -30.79
N LEU A 18 29.95 5.13 -29.55
CA LEU A 18 28.64 5.67 -29.22
C LEU A 18 28.60 7.08 -29.82
N ASP A 19 28.14 7.19 -31.06
CA ASP A 19 27.69 8.44 -31.67
C ASP A 19 26.41 8.86 -30.93
N LEU A 20 26.59 9.35 -29.70
CA LEU A 20 25.60 10.09 -28.92
C LEU A 20 25.43 11.46 -29.59
N ARG A 21 24.83 11.46 -30.78
CA ARG A 21 24.27 12.67 -31.39
C ARG A 21 23.04 13.05 -30.58
N LEU A 22 23.28 13.71 -29.44
CA LEU A 22 22.27 14.50 -28.75
C LEU A 22 21.76 15.53 -29.75
N ARG A 23 20.57 15.30 -30.30
CA ARG A 23 19.88 16.20 -31.22
C ARG A 23 19.38 17.38 -30.37
N PRO A 24 20.02 18.56 -30.42
CA PRO A 24 19.75 19.65 -29.45
C PRO A 24 18.40 20.33 -29.66
N ASP A 25 17.79 20.10 -30.83
CA ASP A 25 16.65 20.87 -31.33
C ASP A 25 15.37 20.04 -31.47
N ALA A 26 15.31 18.85 -30.84
CA ALA A 26 14.03 18.16 -30.72
C ALA A 26 13.14 19.05 -29.83
N PRO A 27 12.03 19.61 -30.35
CA PRO A 27 11.13 20.38 -29.51
C PRO A 27 10.71 19.46 -28.37
N VAL A 28 10.87 19.94 -27.13
CA VAL A 28 10.27 19.31 -25.96
C VAL A 28 8.77 19.52 -26.13
N GLU A 29 8.16 18.64 -26.91
CA GLU A 29 6.72 18.57 -27.04
C GLU A 29 6.24 18.22 -25.63
N SER A 30 5.66 19.21 -24.94
CA SER A 30 5.03 18.97 -23.65
C SER A 30 3.87 18.03 -23.94
N ALA A 31 4.11 16.73 -23.76
CA ALA A 31 3.07 15.73 -23.84
C ALA A 31 1.94 16.20 -22.93
N ARG A 32 0.81 16.60 -23.53
CA ARG A 32 -0.35 17.04 -22.75
C ARG A 32 -0.79 15.84 -21.94
N VAL A 33 -0.74 15.98 -20.61
CA VAL A 33 -1.20 14.96 -19.67
C VAL A 33 -2.67 14.70 -19.96
N GLY A 34 -2.98 13.49 -20.42
CA GLY A 34 -4.34 13.08 -20.76
C GLY A 34 -5.20 12.84 -19.52
N PHE A 35 -6.49 12.62 -19.73
CA PHE A 35 -7.40 12.28 -18.63
C PHE A 35 -6.99 10.98 -17.93
N SER A 36 -6.63 9.94 -18.69
CA SER A 36 -6.19 8.65 -18.15
C SER A 36 -4.88 8.76 -17.36
N ASP A 37 -3.98 9.67 -17.72
CA ASP A 37 -2.75 9.95 -16.96
C ASP A 37 -3.07 10.55 -15.59
N TRP A 38 -4.01 11.50 -15.52
CA TRP A 38 -4.49 12.07 -14.27
C TRP A 38 -5.19 11.02 -13.41
N LEU A 39 -5.99 10.17 -14.03
CA LEU A 39 -6.71 9.11 -13.35
C LEU A 39 -5.74 8.09 -12.73
N LEU A 40 -4.70 7.71 -13.48
CA LEU A 40 -3.60 6.88 -12.99
C LEU A 40 -2.83 7.55 -11.85
N ALA A 41 -2.49 8.84 -11.99
CA ALA A 41 -1.77 9.57 -10.95
C ALA A 41 -2.56 9.63 -9.63
N LEU A 42 -3.87 9.90 -9.72
CA LEU A 42 -4.76 9.93 -8.55
C LEU A 42 -4.94 8.54 -7.94
N HIS A 43 -5.04 7.50 -8.75
CA HIS A 43 -5.13 6.11 -8.27
C HIS A 43 -3.87 5.73 -7.48
N LEU A 44 -2.69 6.01 -8.04
CA LEU A 44 -1.41 5.74 -7.37
C LEU A 44 -1.29 6.53 -6.07
N LEU A 45 -1.62 7.83 -6.10
CA LEU A 45 -1.59 8.66 -4.89
C LEU A 45 -2.50 8.09 -3.80
N ALA A 46 -3.72 7.68 -4.15
CA ALA A 46 -4.66 7.06 -3.21
C ALA A 46 -4.13 5.73 -2.66
N ALA A 47 -3.56 4.88 -3.51
CA ALA A 47 -2.98 3.59 -3.11
C ALA A 47 -1.80 3.76 -2.15
N PHE A 48 -0.87 4.69 -2.43
CA PHE A 48 0.26 4.97 -1.56
C PHE A 48 -0.16 5.64 -0.25
N ALA A 49 -1.14 6.55 -0.29
CA ALA A 49 -1.70 7.17 0.91
C ALA A 49 -2.36 6.12 1.83
N LEU A 50 -3.13 5.18 1.26
CA LEU A 50 -3.70 4.06 1.99
C LEU A 50 -2.63 3.20 2.66
N MET A 51 -1.57 2.84 1.93
CA MET A 51 -0.47 2.04 2.47
C MET A 51 0.28 2.77 3.59
N ALA A 52 0.57 4.06 3.42
CA ALA A 52 1.19 4.87 4.46
C ALA A 52 0.32 4.94 5.72
N ALA A 53 -1.00 5.09 5.56
CA ALA A 53 -1.95 5.10 6.67
C ALA A 53 -2.02 3.74 7.38
N LEU A 54 -2.00 2.62 6.65
CA LEU A 54 -1.94 1.27 7.24
C LEU A 54 -0.64 1.04 8.02
N VAL A 55 0.50 1.49 7.50
CA VAL A 55 1.79 1.40 8.19
C VAL A 55 1.77 2.24 9.48
N LEU A 56 1.30 3.49 9.41
CA LEU A 56 1.14 4.34 10.58
C LEU A 56 0.23 3.69 11.62
N PHE A 57 -0.95 3.21 11.20
CA PHE A 57 -1.90 2.54 12.09
C PHE A 57 -1.29 1.31 12.76
N THR A 58 -0.53 0.50 12.00
CA THR A 58 0.20 -0.65 12.52
C THR A 58 1.23 -0.23 13.58
N ALA A 59 2.01 0.82 13.30
CA ALA A 59 3.02 1.32 14.22
C ALA A 59 2.41 1.80 15.54
N VAL A 60 1.30 2.55 15.49
CA VAL A 60 0.66 3.02 16.73
C VAL A 60 -0.04 1.90 17.48
N MET A 61 -0.66 0.94 16.77
CA MET A 61 -1.20 -0.27 17.40
C MET A 61 -0.12 -1.02 18.18
N ILE A 62 1.06 -1.24 17.58
CA ILE A 62 2.20 -1.91 18.24
C ILE A 62 2.68 -1.09 19.45
N ALA A 63 2.77 0.24 19.31
CA ALA A 63 3.24 1.12 20.37
C ALA A 63 2.33 1.18 21.61
N ASN A 64 1.06 0.79 21.46
CA ASN A 64 0.06 0.78 22.53
C ASN A 64 -0.28 -0.64 23.02
N TRP A 65 0.44 -1.67 22.57
CA TRP A 65 0.14 -3.05 22.94
C TRP A 65 0.41 -3.32 24.43
N GLY A 66 -0.60 -3.85 25.10
CA GLY A 66 -0.52 -4.21 26.52
C GLY A 66 -0.42 -3.04 27.47
N ASP A 67 -0.49 -1.79 26.98
CA ASP A 67 -0.47 -0.62 27.84
C ASP A 67 -1.87 -0.32 28.37
N GLY A 68 -2.09 -0.65 29.65
CA GLY A 68 -3.36 -0.44 30.33
C GLY A 68 -3.63 1.02 30.73
N ARG A 69 -2.76 1.99 30.41
CA ARG A 69 -2.96 3.40 30.79
C ARG A 69 -3.90 4.14 29.85
N PRO A 70 -5.05 4.65 30.33
CA PRO A 70 -6.04 5.33 29.49
C PRO A 70 -5.49 6.54 28.73
N GLN A 71 -4.63 7.36 29.32
CA GLN A 71 -4.19 8.59 28.64
C GLN A 71 -3.15 8.37 27.55
N ARG A 72 -2.39 7.27 27.63
CA ARG A 72 -1.53 6.86 26.53
C ARG A 72 -2.37 6.33 25.36
N ALA A 73 -3.39 5.52 25.67
CA ALA A 73 -4.33 5.01 24.67
C ALA A 73 -5.15 6.14 24.01
N SER A 74 -5.54 7.19 24.75
CA SER A 74 -6.28 8.32 24.21
C SER A 74 -5.45 9.14 23.20
N ALA A 75 -4.14 9.28 23.43
CA ALA A 75 -3.24 9.92 22.48
C ALA A 75 -3.23 9.19 21.11
N TYR A 76 -3.27 7.86 21.12
CA TYR A 76 -3.45 7.06 19.91
C TYR A 76 -4.81 7.33 19.24
N PHE A 77 -5.91 7.32 20.01
CA PHE A 77 -7.24 7.52 19.45
C PHE A 77 -7.42 8.89 18.79
N ARG A 78 -6.73 9.94 19.23
CA ARG A 78 -6.70 11.23 18.51
C ARG A 78 -6.06 11.11 17.12
N VAL A 79 -5.00 10.32 16.99
CA VAL A 79 -4.37 10.04 15.69
C VAL A 79 -5.30 9.18 14.84
N ALA A 80 -5.92 8.16 15.45
CA ALA A 80 -6.86 7.27 14.77
C ALA A 80 -8.15 7.98 14.32
N ALA A 81 -8.62 9.01 15.02
CA ALA A 81 -9.78 9.80 14.65
C ALA A 81 -9.63 10.47 13.26
N VAL A 82 -8.40 10.81 12.89
CA VAL A 82 -8.06 11.33 11.55
C VAL A 82 -7.67 10.20 10.60
N GLY A 83 -6.91 9.22 11.11
CA GLY A 83 -6.43 8.09 10.32
C GLY A 83 -7.53 7.18 9.77
N GLY A 84 -8.57 6.88 10.56
CA GLY A 84 -9.68 6.01 10.17
C GLY A 84 -10.43 6.52 8.93
N PRO A 85 -10.95 7.76 8.95
CA PRO A 85 -11.58 8.37 7.78
C PRO A 85 -10.63 8.45 6.56
N LEU A 86 -9.35 8.77 6.77
CA LEU A 86 -8.35 8.81 5.70
C LEU A 86 -8.12 7.43 5.06
N ILE A 87 -8.06 6.36 5.86
CA ILE A 87 -7.97 4.98 5.36
C ILE A 87 -9.21 4.65 4.54
N GLY A 88 -10.41 4.94 5.06
CA GLY A 88 -11.66 4.70 4.36
C GLY A 88 -11.76 5.46 3.03
N ALA A 89 -11.41 6.74 3.03
CA ALA A 89 -11.42 7.59 1.85
C ALA A 89 -10.35 7.15 0.82
N GLY A 90 -9.12 6.88 1.28
CA GLY A 90 -8.03 6.40 0.41
C GLY A 90 -8.35 5.04 -0.20
N ALA A 91 -8.94 4.13 0.57
CA ALA A 91 -9.43 2.85 0.08
C ALA A 91 -10.52 3.06 -0.99
N GLY A 92 -11.58 3.79 -0.66
CA GLY A 92 -12.68 4.05 -1.60
C GLY A 92 -12.20 4.70 -2.90
N LEU A 93 -11.32 5.70 -2.81
CA LEU A 93 -10.77 6.40 -3.96
C LEU A 93 -9.88 5.50 -4.81
N ALA A 94 -8.99 4.71 -4.21
CA ALA A 94 -8.13 3.78 -4.94
C ALA A 94 -8.96 2.72 -5.68
N LEU A 95 -9.99 2.15 -5.04
CA LEU A 95 -10.86 1.17 -5.69
C LEU A 95 -11.63 1.78 -6.87
N LEU A 96 -12.28 2.94 -6.65
CA LEU A 96 -13.08 3.61 -7.68
C LEU A 96 -12.24 3.95 -8.91
N LEU A 97 -11.08 4.57 -8.70
CA LEU A 97 -10.17 4.94 -9.78
C LEU A 97 -9.56 3.70 -10.45
N GLY A 98 -9.26 2.64 -9.68
CA GLY A 98 -8.73 1.40 -10.24
C GLY A 98 -9.73 0.70 -11.17
N ILE A 99 -11.00 0.65 -10.76
CA ILE A 99 -12.08 0.12 -11.61
C ILE A 99 -12.26 0.98 -12.85
N TRP A 100 -12.20 2.31 -12.71
CA TRP A 100 -12.31 3.22 -13.85
C TRP A 100 -11.14 3.01 -14.84
N LEU A 101 -9.90 2.87 -14.37
CA LEU A 101 -8.74 2.55 -15.23
C LEU A 101 -8.96 1.26 -16.03
N ALA A 102 -9.54 0.23 -15.41
CA ALA A 102 -9.79 -1.05 -16.06
C ALA A 102 -10.89 -0.99 -17.14
N ILE A 103 -11.70 0.07 -17.16
CA ILE A 103 -12.74 0.30 -18.18
C ILE A 103 -12.24 1.26 -19.27
N ASP A 104 -11.47 2.28 -18.90
CA ASP A 104 -11.03 3.36 -19.80
C ASP A 104 -9.83 2.96 -20.68
N LEU A 105 -8.97 2.07 -20.20
CA LEU A 105 -7.77 1.65 -20.93
C LEU A 105 -8.01 0.33 -21.67
N ASP A 106 -7.89 0.35 -23.00
CA ASP A 106 -7.96 -0.86 -23.85
C ASP A 106 -6.89 -1.92 -23.50
N ALA A 107 -5.84 -1.52 -22.77
CA ALA A 107 -4.76 -2.40 -22.32
C ALA A 107 -5.16 -3.31 -21.15
N TYR A 108 -6.30 -3.05 -20.48
CA TYR A 108 -6.76 -3.85 -19.35
C TYR A 108 -8.20 -4.32 -19.60
N HIS A 109 -8.48 -5.58 -19.28
CA HIS A 109 -9.86 -6.06 -19.27
C HIS A 109 -10.30 -6.35 -17.83
N PRO A 110 -11.50 -5.95 -17.41
CA PRO A 110 -12.01 -6.24 -16.06
C PRO A 110 -12.01 -7.73 -15.68
N TRP A 111 -11.91 -8.60 -16.69
CA TRP A 111 -11.88 -10.05 -16.56
C TRP A 111 -10.47 -10.63 -16.42
N ASP A 112 -9.42 -9.80 -16.47
CA ASP A 112 -8.06 -10.26 -16.27
C ASP A 112 -7.94 -10.89 -14.89
N GLY A 113 -7.32 -12.08 -14.83
CA GLY A 113 -7.25 -12.87 -13.59
C GLY A 113 -6.63 -12.10 -12.42
N TRP A 114 -5.66 -11.23 -12.69
CA TRP A 114 -5.03 -10.37 -11.68
C TRP A 114 -5.95 -9.24 -11.17
N ILE A 115 -6.84 -8.71 -12.02
CA ILE A 115 -7.86 -7.72 -11.63
C ILE A 115 -8.89 -8.39 -10.72
N ILE A 116 -9.43 -9.55 -11.13
CA ILE A 116 -10.38 -10.31 -10.31
C ILE A 116 -9.76 -10.69 -8.97
N ALA A 117 -8.53 -11.21 -8.97
CA ALA A 117 -7.81 -11.54 -7.74
C ALA A 117 -7.63 -10.31 -6.82
N SER A 118 -7.34 -9.15 -7.41
CA SER A 118 -7.19 -7.89 -6.67
C SER A 118 -8.51 -7.46 -6.04
N ILE A 119 -9.65 -7.57 -6.74
CA ILE A 119 -10.99 -7.27 -6.20
C ILE A 119 -11.34 -8.20 -5.04
N VAL A 120 -11.03 -9.49 -5.15
CA VAL A 120 -11.27 -10.46 -4.07
C VAL A 120 -10.42 -10.13 -2.84
N LEU A 121 -9.12 -9.88 -3.02
CA LEU A 121 -8.22 -9.48 -1.93
C LEU A 121 -8.66 -8.15 -1.30
N TRP A 122 -9.14 -7.21 -2.12
CA TRP A 122 -9.71 -5.96 -1.65
C TRP A 122 -10.92 -6.18 -0.75
N ALA A 123 -11.85 -7.04 -1.16
CA ALA A 123 -13.02 -7.39 -0.36
C ALA A 123 -12.62 -8.06 0.96
N ILE A 124 -11.64 -8.96 0.94
CA ILE A 124 -11.10 -9.60 2.15
C ILE A 124 -10.49 -8.54 3.08
N GLY A 125 -9.57 -7.71 2.57
CA GLY A 125 -8.89 -6.67 3.34
C GLY A 125 -9.85 -5.62 3.89
N GLY A 126 -10.85 -5.22 3.12
CA GLY A 126 -11.91 -4.31 3.56
C GLY A 126 -12.80 -4.93 4.66
N ALA A 127 -13.17 -6.21 4.51
CA ALA A 127 -13.97 -6.91 5.51
C ALA A 127 -13.22 -7.17 6.82
N THR A 128 -11.93 -7.49 6.77
CA THR A 128 -11.12 -7.63 7.99
C THR A 128 -10.80 -6.27 8.61
N GLY A 129 -10.49 -5.26 7.78
CA GLY A 129 -10.22 -3.90 8.21
C GLY A 129 -11.40 -3.24 8.91
N SER A 130 -12.62 -3.41 8.39
CA SER A 130 -13.83 -2.85 9.02
C SER A 130 -14.09 -3.45 10.42
N ARG A 131 -13.82 -4.75 10.60
CA ARG A 131 -13.91 -5.42 11.91
C ARG A 131 -12.87 -4.91 12.89
N VAL A 132 -11.64 -4.66 12.43
CA VAL A 132 -10.59 -4.02 13.24
C VAL A 132 -11.04 -2.61 13.65
N GLY A 133 -11.54 -1.81 12.70
CA GLY A 133 -12.04 -0.47 12.96
C GLY A 133 -13.15 -0.45 14.02
N ALA A 134 -14.16 -1.32 13.87
CA ALA A 134 -15.26 -1.43 14.83
C ALA A 134 -14.78 -1.80 16.25
N HIS A 135 -13.80 -2.70 16.38
CA HIS A 135 -13.19 -3.03 17.67
C HIS A 135 -12.51 -1.81 18.30
N TYR A 136 -11.75 -1.05 17.51
CA TYR A 136 -11.07 0.14 18.00
C TYR A 136 -12.04 1.28 18.36
N SER A 137 -13.15 1.44 17.64
CA SER A 137 -14.20 2.39 18.04
C SER A 137 -14.79 2.03 19.40
N ALA A 138 -15.11 0.76 19.65
CA ALA A 138 -15.60 0.32 20.96
C ALA A 138 -14.52 0.50 22.07
N LEU A 139 -13.25 0.33 21.71
CA LEU A 139 -12.13 0.52 22.63
C LEU A 139 -11.90 2.01 22.97
N GLN A 140 -12.15 2.90 22.02
CA GLN A 140 -12.11 4.34 22.24
C GLN A 140 -13.14 4.76 23.28
N GLU A 141 -14.38 4.27 23.17
CA GLU A 141 -15.44 4.53 24.17
C GLU A 141 -15.05 4.04 25.57
N LEU A 142 -14.37 2.90 25.67
CA LEU A 142 -13.84 2.41 26.95
C LEU A 142 -12.75 3.34 27.50
N VAL A 143 -11.81 3.76 26.65
CA VAL A 143 -10.73 4.67 27.05
C VAL A 143 -11.27 6.02 27.50
N ASP A 144 -12.26 6.57 26.82
CA ASP A 144 -12.88 7.85 27.19
C ASP A 144 -13.54 7.76 28.57
N ARG A 145 -14.23 6.64 28.86
CA ARG A 145 -14.81 6.39 30.20
C ARG A 145 -13.74 6.24 31.30
N LEU A 146 -12.67 5.49 31.04
CA LEU A 146 -11.60 5.27 32.02
C LEU A 146 -10.78 6.53 32.26
N SER A 147 -10.53 7.32 31.21
CA SER A 147 -9.76 8.57 31.30
C SER A 147 -10.45 9.62 32.18
N ALA A 148 -11.78 9.58 32.29
CA ALA A 148 -12.52 10.43 33.22
C ALA A 148 -12.24 10.11 34.70
N GLY A 149 -11.81 8.87 35.01
CA GLY A 149 -11.53 8.40 36.36
C GLY A 149 -10.05 8.48 36.78
N GLY A 150 -9.13 8.80 35.88
CA GLY A 150 -7.69 8.89 36.16
C GLY A 150 -6.81 8.15 35.14
N ASP A 151 -5.51 8.00 35.43
CA ASP A 151 -4.53 7.27 34.58
C ASP A 151 -4.10 5.92 35.12
N GLU A 152 -4.84 5.38 36.07
CA GLU A 152 -4.46 4.11 36.66
C GLU A 152 -4.50 3.00 35.61
N SER A 153 -3.51 2.11 35.67
CA SER A 153 -3.40 1.01 34.71
C SER A 153 -4.59 0.07 34.88
N ASN A 154 -5.33 -0.15 33.81
CA ASN A 154 -6.51 -1.00 33.78
C ASN A 154 -6.23 -2.30 33.02
N ALA A 155 -6.40 -3.44 33.70
CA ALA A 155 -6.13 -4.77 33.14
C ALA A 155 -7.05 -5.10 31.95
N GLU A 156 -8.33 -4.73 32.03
CA GLU A 156 -9.28 -4.93 30.91
C GLU A 156 -8.85 -4.15 29.66
N LEU A 157 -8.34 -2.93 29.82
CA LEU A 157 -7.84 -2.12 28.71
C LEU A 157 -6.59 -2.77 28.08
N ALA A 158 -5.64 -3.22 28.90
CA ALA A 158 -4.45 -3.92 28.43
C ALA A 158 -4.79 -5.22 27.67
N GLU A 159 -5.78 -5.98 28.16
CA GLU A 159 -6.27 -7.19 27.51
C GLU A 159 -6.90 -6.89 26.14
N LYS A 160 -7.83 -5.92 26.07
CA LYS A 160 -8.49 -5.55 24.80
C LYS A 160 -7.53 -4.97 23.77
N LEU A 161 -6.49 -4.25 24.20
CA LEU A 161 -5.42 -3.76 23.33
C LEU A 161 -4.53 -4.88 22.80
N SER A 162 -4.40 -5.98 23.53
CA SER A 162 -3.55 -7.13 23.17
C SER A 162 -4.32 -8.29 22.54
N ASP A 163 -5.60 -8.10 22.20
CA ASP A 163 -6.46 -9.13 21.61
C ASP A 163 -5.83 -9.75 20.36
N ARG A 164 -5.53 -11.06 20.45
CA ARG A 164 -4.89 -11.85 19.39
C ARG A 164 -5.76 -11.91 18.13
N ARG A 165 -7.08 -11.95 18.27
CA ARG A 165 -8.01 -12.00 17.14
C ARG A 165 -7.91 -10.74 16.30
N ILE A 166 -7.92 -9.58 16.95
CA ILE A 166 -7.84 -8.28 16.27
C ILE A 166 -6.48 -8.11 15.61
N ARG A 167 -5.39 -8.54 16.28
CA ARG A 167 -4.05 -8.58 15.66
C ARG A 167 -4.02 -9.44 14.40
N THR A 168 -4.66 -10.60 14.43
CA THR A 168 -4.74 -11.51 13.28
C THR A 168 -5.54 -10.88 12.14
N LEU A 169 -6.69 -10.27 12.44
CA LEU A 169 -7.49 -9.56 11.44
C LEU A 169 -6.73 -8.39 10.82
N HIS A 170 -6.01 -7.61 11.63
CA HIS A 170 -5.17 -6.52 11.13
C HIS A 170 -4.03 -7.02 10.24
N ALA A 171 -3.38 -8.12 10.63
CA ALA A 171 -2.36 -8.76 9.80
C ALA A 171 -2.94 -9.21 8.45
N ILE A 172 -4.13 -9.81 8.43
CA ILE A 172 -4.82 -10.18 7.18
C ILE A 172 -5.09 -8.94 6.33
N THR A 173 -5.57 -7.84 6.92
CA THR A 173 -5.80 -6.58 6.23
C THR A 173 -4.52 -6.06 5.56
N VAL A 174 -3.42 -5.98 6.30
CA VAL A 174 -2.13 -5.49 5.77
C VAL A 174 -1.60 -6.40 4.67
N ILE A 175 -1.65 -7.71 4.87
CA ILE A 175 -1.21 -8.70 3.88
C ILE A 175 -2.06 -8.60 2.62
N ALA A 176 -3.39 -8.49 2.74
CA ALA A 176 -4.30 -8.38 1.61
C ALA A 176 -4.02 -7.13 0.76
N PHE A 177 -3.92 -5.95 1.38
CA PHE A 177 -3.63 -4.72 0.64
C PHE A 177 -2.21 -4.70 0.05
N THR A 178 -1.25 -5.30 0.74
CA THR A 178 0.12 -5.47 0.20
C THR A 178 0.11 -6.42 -1.00
N ALA A 179 -0.63 -7.53 -0.93
CA ALA A 179 -0.78 -8.46 -2.04
C ALA A 179 -1.48 -7.81 -3.25
N VAL A 180 -2.49 -6.95 -3.02
CA VAL A 180 -3.10 -6.14 -4.09
C VAL A 180 -2.04 -5.24 -4.75
N LEU A 181 -1.23 -4.52 -3.97
CA LEU A 181 -0.19 -3.66 -4.53
C LEU A 181 0.82 -4.46 -5.36
N VAL A 182 1.24 -5.62 -4.86
CA VAL A 182 2.15 -6.53 -5.58
C VAL A 182 1.53 -7.00 -6.89
N LEU A 183 0.25 -7.42 -6.89
CA LEU A 183 -0.46 -7.81 -8.11
C LEU A 183 -0.55 -6.66 -9.12
N MET A 184 -0.81 -5.45 -8.66
CA MET A 184 -0.88 -4.25 -9.51
C MET A 184 0.48 -3.86 -10.11
N ILE A 185 1.60 -4.26 -9.48
CA ILE A 185 2.95 -4.00 -9.99
C ILE A 185 3.36 -5.07 -11.02
N PHE A 186 3.17 -6.34 -10.69
CA PHE A 186 3.64 -7.45 -11.54
C PHE A 186 2.67 -7.81 -12.66
N LYS A 187 1.36 -7.53 -12.49
CA LYS A 187 0.28 -7.75 -13.48
C LYS A 187 0.43 -9.07 -14.24
N PRO A 188 0.42 -10.22 -13.55
CA PRO A 188 0.69 -11.49 -14.20
C PRO A 188 -0.36 -11.77 -15.29
N GLY A 189 0.10 -11.96 -16.53
CA GLY A 189 -0.74 -12.28 -17.67
C GLY A 189 -1.34 -11.08 -18.43
N ALA A 190 -0.90 -9.86 -18.13
CA ALA A 190 -1.12 -8.67 -18.98
C ALA A 190 -0.10 -8.58 -20.13
#